data_AF-A0A2D4H8C5-F1
#
_entry.id   AF-A0A2D4H8C5-F1
#
_cell.length_a   1.000
_cell.length_b   1.000
_cell.length_c   1.000
_cell.angle_alpha   90.00
_cell.angle_beta   90.00
_cell.angle_gamma   90.00
#
_symmetry.space_group_name_H-M   'P 1'
#
loop_
_entity.id
_entity.type
_entity.pdbx_description
1 polymer ?
#
loop_
_entity_poly.entity_id
_entity_poly.type
_entity_poly.pdbx_seq_one_letter_code
_entity_poly.pdbx_strand_id
1 'polypeptide(L)'
;TNSKCHLCNEKDETVNHLITGCSKISQTDYLEFHNRVAKIIHWKLCQKFGFEYSNNYWEHQVEKVLEHEKVQILWDFRIQTDRHLAHNTPDITIVEKKKG
;
A
#
# COMPACT_ATOMS: atom_id res chain seq x y z
N THR A 1 19.59 -24.48 22.08
CA THR A 1 19.63 -23.52 20.96
C THR A 1 18.36 -22.70 21.02
N ASN A 2 18.44 -21.42 21.35
CA ASN A 2 17.25 -20.58 21.38
C ASN A 2 16.92 -20.21 19.92
N SER A 3 15.97 -20.92 19.31
CA SER A 3 15.59 -20.77 17.91
C SER A 3 14.76 -19.52 17.65
N LYS A 4 14.38 -18.78 18.70
CA LYS A 4 13.51 -17.61 18.62
C LYS A 4 14.25 -16.38 18.10
N CYS A 5 13.53 -15.59 17.31
CA CYS A 5 13.95 -14.30 16.77
C CYS A 5 14.51 -13.38 17.85
N HIS A 6 15.74 -12.90 17.66
CA HIS A 6 16.40 -12.00 18.60
C HIS A 6 15.72 -10.63 18.72
N LEU A 7 14.87 -10.24 17.77
CA LEU A 7 14.18 -8.94 17.77
C LEU A 7 12.82 -8.97 18.44
N CYS A 8 11.96 -9.91 18.06
CA CYS A 8 10.59 -9.99 18.60
C CYS A 8 10.42 -11.09 19.66
N ASN A 9 11.29 -12.09 19.70
CA ASN A 9 11.25 -13.25 20.61
C ASN A 9 9.94 -14.07 20.57
N GLU A 10 9.13 -13.90 19.52
CA GLU A 10 7.82 -14.55 19.37
C GLU A 10 7.85 -15.77 18.44
N LYS A 11 8.55 -15.67 17.30
CA LYS A 11 8.65 -16.72 16.28
C LYS A 11 10.09 -17.17 16.11
N ASP A 12 10.30 -18.31 15.45
CA ASP A 12 11.64 -18.76 15.12
C ASP A 12 12.36 -17.78 14.19
N GLU A 13 13.65 -17.59 14.44
CA GLU A 13 14.52 -16.77 13.64
C GLU A 13 14.78 -17.45 12.30
N THR A 14 14.18 -16.91 11.26
CA THR A 14 14.45 -17.29 9.89
C THR A 14 14.62 -16.02 9.06
N VAL A 15 15.35 -16.09 7.95
CA VAL A 15 15.49 -14.96 7.02
C VAL A 15 14.11 -14.43 6.61
N ASN A 16 13.18 -15.35 6.32
CA ASN A 16 11.81 -14.98 5.97
C ASN A 16 11.10 -14.26 7.13
N HIS A 17 11.20 -14.78 8.37
CA HIS A 17 10.65 -14.10 9.53
C HIS A 17 11.27 -12.71 9.72
N LEU A 18 12.60 -12.56 9.69
CA LEU A 18 13.26 -11.28 9.88
C LEU A 18 12.81 -10.22 8.86
N ILE A 19 12.64 -10.62 7.59
CA ILE A 19 12.30 -9.70 6.51
C ILE A 19 10.80 -9.40 6.44
N THR A 20 9.94 -10.42 6.52
CA THR A 20 8.50 -10.28 6.20
C THR A 20 7.59 -10.52 7.40
N GLY A 21 8.05 -11.22 8.43
CA GLY A 21 7.21 -11.73 9.51
C GLY A 21 7.51 -11.17 10.91
N CYS A 22 8.57 -10.39 11.08
CA CYS A 22 9.03 -9.87 12.36
C CYS A 22 8.29 -8.58 12.63
N SER A 23 7.47 -8.56 13.68
CA SER A 23 6.67 -7.39 14.06
C SER A 23 7.51 -6.14 14.32
N LYS A 24 8.79 -6.29 14.67
CA LYS A 24 9.73 -5.19 14.90
C LYS A 24 10.33 -4.58 13.63
N ILE A 25 10.41 -5.33 12.53
CA ILE A 25 10.96 -4.86 11.23
C ILE A 25 9.84 -4.61 10.21
N SER A 26 8.89 -5.55 10.11
CA SER A 26 7.80 -5.48 9.12
C SER A 26 6.91 -4.25 9.29
N GLN A 27 6.76 -3.74 10.51
CA GLN A 27 5.93 -2.57 10.81
C GLN A 27 6.65 -1.23 10.57
N THR A 28 7.96 -1.22 10.33
CA THR A 28 8.75 0.02 10.16
C THR A 28 9.33 0.10 8.76
N ASP A 29 10.48 -0.51 8.52
CA ASP A 29 11.29 -0.28 7.31
C ASP A 29 10.63 -0.89 6.07
N TYR A 30 10.00 -2.06 6.24
CA TYR A 30 9.28 -2.72 5.15
C TYR A 30 8.04 -1.93 4.75
N LEU A 31 7.25 -1.45 5.73
CA LEU A 31 6.06 -0.64 5.46
C LEU A 31 6.43 0.71 4.82
N GLU A 32 7.50 1.35 5.27
CA GLU A 32 8.00 2.58 4.66
C GLU A 32 8.42 2.36 3.21
N PHE A 33 9.20 1.32 2.93
CA PHE A 33 9.61 1.00 1.56
C PHE A 33 8.40 0.68 0.67
N HIS A 34 7.48 -0.13 1.19
CA HIS A 34 6.23 -0.48 0.53
C HIS A 34 5.43 0.78 0.15
N ASN A 35 5.25 1.69 1.10
CA ASN A 35 4.53 2.95 0.88
C ASN A 35 5.27 3.88 -0.09
N ARG A 36 6.61 3.89 -0.12
CA ARG A 36 7.39 4.64 -1.11
C ARG A 36 7.15 4.13 -2.53
N VAL A 37 7.17 2.82 -2.73
CA VAL A 37 6.89 2.23 -4.05
C VAL A 37 5.45 2.52 -4.47
N ALA A 38 4.49 2.31 -3.58
CA ALA A 38 3.09 2.61 -3.86
C ALA A 38 2.89 4.11 -4.19
N LYS A 39 3.57 5.03 -3.48
CA LYS A 39 3.52 6.47 -3.77
C LYS A 39 4.00 6.80 -5.20
N ILE A 40 5.06 6.14 -5.68
CA ILE A 40 5.53 6.31 -7.07
C ILE A 40 4.47 5.82 -8.07
N ILE A 41 3.83 4.69 -7.77
CA ILE A 41 2.74 4.15 -8.60
C ILE A 41 1.58 5.14 -8.63
N HIS A 42 1.14 5.64 -7.47
CA HIS A 42 0.10 6.66 -7.38
C HIS A 42 0.43 7.91 -8.20
N TRP A 43 1.66 8.43 -8.09
CA TRP A 43 2.12 9.57 -8.90
C TRP A 43 2.03 9.30 -10.41
N LYS A 44 2.34 8.08 -10.85
CA LYS A 44 2.19 7.67 -12.26
C LYS A 44 0.74 7.50 -12.68
N LEU A 45 -0.13 7.05 -11.79
CA LEU A 45 -1.57 6.96 -12.05
C LEU A 45 -2.20 8.35 -12.17
N CYS A 46 -1.81 9.31 -11.33
CA CYS A 46 -2.24 10.70 -11.46
C CYS A 46 -1.90 11.26 -12.85
N GLN A 47 -0.66 11.08 -13.31
CA GLN A 47 -0.24 11.45 -14.67
C GLN A 47 -1.06 10.77 -15.75
N LYS A 48 -1.31 9.46 -15.62
CA LYS A 48 -2.04 8.68 -16.62
C LYS A 48 -3.51 9.11 -16.75
N PHE A 49 -4.16 9.43 -15.63
CA PHE A 49 -5.59 9.75 -15.60
C PHE A 49 -5.88 11.26 -15.59
N GLY A 50 -4.85 12.12 -15.56
CA GLY A 50 -4.99 13.57 -15.65
C GLY A 50 -5.40 14.22 -14.32
N PHE A 51 -5.07 13.61 -13.18
CA PHE A 51 -5.17 14.27 -11.88
C PHE A 51 -4.01 15.24 -11.66
N GLU A 52 -4.10 16.10 -10.65
CA GLU A 52 -2.97 16.93 -10.23
C GLU A 52 -1.81 16.04 -9.75
N TYR A 53 -0.59 16.41 -10.15
CA TYR A 53 0.63 15.72 -9.75
C TYR A 53 1.80 16.71 -9.66
N SER A 54 2.77 16.42 -8.81
CA SER A 54 4.02 17.19 -8.70
C SER A 54 4.97 16.89 -9.86
N ASN A 55 5.85 17.84 -10.21
CA ASN A 55 6.86 17.62 -11.24
C ASN A 55 7.79 16.44 -10.93
N ASN A 56 8.13 16.26 -9.65
CA ASN A 56 8.98 15.18 -9.19
C ASN A 56 8.24 14.20 -8.28
N TYR A 57 8.56 12.90 -8.37
CA TYR A 57 7.87 11.87 -7.58
C TYR A 57 8.11 11.99 -6.07
N TRP A 58 9.25 12.55 -5.64
CA TRP A 58 9.57 12.71 -4.22
C TRP A 58 8.71 13.79 -3.55
N GLU A 59 8.32 14.82 -4.29
CA GLU A 59 7.42 15.91 -3.87
C GLU A 59 5.94 15.51 -3.86
N HIS A 60 5.59 14.38 -4.51
CA HIS A 60 4.19 13.98 -4.68
C HIS A 60 3.48 13.77 -3.35
N GLN A 61 2.30 14.34 -3.18
CA GLN A 61 1.47 14.08 -2.00
C GLN A 61 0.39 13.07 -2.37
N VAL A 62 0.29 12.00 -1.59
CA VAL A 62 -0.72 10.97 -1.82
C VAL A 62 -2.04 11.44 -1.23
N GLU A 63 -3.07 11.49 -2.08
CA GLU A 63 -4.43 11.76 -1.64
C GLU A 63 -5.18 10.44 -1.47
N LYS A 64 -5.97 10.32 -0.40
CA LYS A 64 -6.69 9.08 -0.10
C LYS A 64 -7.73 8.72 -1.17
N VAL A 65 -8.34 9.73 -1.75
CA VAL A 65 -9.39 9.60 -2.75
C VAL A 65 -9.16 10.67 -3.80
N LEU A 66 -8.91 10.22 -5.02
CA LEU A 66 -8.91 11.07 -6.21
C LEU A 66 -10.05 10.62 -7.10
N GLU A 67 -10.91 11.55 -7.51
CA GLU A 67 -12.09 11.21 -8.27
C GLU A 67 -12.44 12.26 -9.31
N HIS A 68 -12.76 11.80 -10.52
CA HIS A 68 -13.46 12.60 -11.52
C HIS A 68 -14.53 11.77 -12.23
N GLU A 69 -15.11 12.29 -13.31
CA GLU A 69 -16.26 11.69 -14.01
C GLU A 69 -16.02 10.25 -14.51
N LYS A 70 -14.77 9.88 -14.84
CA LYS A 70 -14.45 8.60 -15.50
C LYS A 70 -13.66 7.65 -14.61
N VAL A 71 -12.89 8.15 -13.65
CA VAL A 71 -11.96 7.34 -12.86
C VAL A 71 -11.97 7.80 -11.41
N GLN A 72 -11.85 6.84 -10.50
CA GLN A 72 -11.57 7.06 -9.09
C GLN A 72 -10.32 6.24 -8.71
N ILE A 73 -9.36 6.87 -8.04
CA ILE A 73 -8.19 6.23 -7.43
C ILE A 73 -8.38 6.29 -5.91
N LEU A 74 -8.28 5.13 -5.25
CA LEU A 74 -8.41 5.00 -3.81
C LEU A 74 -7.11 4.47 -3.23
N TRP A 75 -6.58 5.11 -2.19
CA TRP A 75 -5.39 4.68 -1.47
C TRP A 75 -5.76 4.13 -0.09
N ASP A 76 -5.27 2.93 0.23
CA ASP A 76 -5.48 2.24 1.51
C ASP A 76 -6.95 2.26 1.95
N PHE A 77 -7.85 2.03 0.98
CA PHE A 77 -9.28 2.15 1.17
C PHE A 77 -9.92 0.78 1.29
N ARG A 78 -10.69 0.57 2.36
CA ARG A 78 -11.34 -0.71 2.61
C ARG A 78 -12.48 -0.93 1.63
N ILE A 79 -12.41 -2.00 0.85
CA ILE A 79 -13.45 -2.38 -0.11
C ILE A 79 -14.42 -3.34 0.57
N GLN A 80 -15.71 -2.98 0.57
CA GLN A 80 -16.76 -3.91 0.95
C GLN A 80 -16.92 -4.94 -0.15
N THR A 81 -16.81 -6.22 0.22
CA THR A 81 -17.00 -7.35 -0.69
C THR A 81 -18.10 -8.22 -0.12
N ASP A 82 -18.86 -8.89 -0.99
CA ASP A 82 -20.01 -9.72 -0.58
C ASP A 82 -19.62 -10.90 0.35
N ARG A 83 -18.34 -11.26 0.32
CA ARG A 83 -17.75 -12.27 1.21
C ARG A 83 -16.79 -11.60 2.18
N HIS A 84 -16.77 -12.05 3.43
CA HIS A 84 -15.81 -11.55 4.39
C HIS A 84 -14.38 -11.96 3.99
N LEU A 85 -13.59 -10.99 3.55
CA LEU A 85 -12.16 -11.14 3.30
C LEU A 85 -11.38 -10.58 4.50
N ALA A 86 -10.49 -11.40 5.06
CA ALA A 86 -9.62 -10.97 6.18
C ALA A 86 -8.70 -9.80 5.79
N HIS A 87 -8.35 -9.71 4.50
CA HIS A 87 -7.55 -8.63 3.92
C HIS A 87 -8.34 -8.01 2.77
N ASN A 88 -9.02 -6.89 3.03
CA ASN A 88 -9.87 -6.20 2.06
C ASN A 88 -9.52 -4.72 1.87
N THR A 89 -8.31 -4.35 2.27
CA THR A 89 -7.75 -3.00 2.09
C THR A 89 -6.55 -3.12 1.16
N PRO A 90 -6.75 -3.05 -0.16
CA PRO A 90 -5.64 -2.94 -1.10
C PRO A 90 -4.97 -1.57 -0.98
N ASP A 91 -3.67 -1.51 -1.29
CA ASP A 91 -2.89 -0.28 -1.18
C ASP A 91 -3.37 0.79 -2.18
N ILE A 92 -3.71 0.37 -3.41
CA ILE A 92 -4.27 1.25 -4.44
C ILE A 92 -5.39 0.51 -5.18
N THR A 93 -6.53 1.17 -5.35
CA THR A 93 -7.64 0.71 -6.19
C THR A 93 -7.93 1.72 -7.27
N ILE A 94 -8.23 1.25 -8.48
CA ILE A 94 -8.68 2.09 -9.59
C ILE A 94 -10.08 1.62 -9.98
N VAL A 95 -11.04 2.54 -9.98
CA VAL A 95 -12.42 2.28 -10.39
C VAL A 95 -12.70 3.09 -11.64
N GLU A 96 -12.93 2.41 -12.76
CA GLU A 96 -13.38 3.04 -14.00
C GLU A 96 -14.91 3.16 -13.98
N LYS A 97 -15.39 4.40 -13.94
CA LYS A 97 -16.82 4.72 -13.96
C LYS A 97 -17.33 4.54 -15.38
N LYS A 98 -18.10 3.48 -15.63
CA LYS A 98 -18.86 3.36 -16.89
C LYS A 98 -19.92 4.46 -16.92
N LYS A 99 -20.06 5.13 -18.07
CA LYS A 99 -21.26 5.94 -18.33
C LYS A 99 -22.46 4.99 -18.33
N GLY A 100 -23.39 5.21 -17.40
CA GLY A 100 -24.72 4.58 -17.42
C GLY A 100 -25.54 5.09 -18.60
#